data_AF-A0A2A8H6F2-F1
#
_entry.id   AF-A0A2A8H6F2-F1
#
_cell.length_a   1.000
_cell.length_b   1.000
_cell.length_c   1.000
_cell.angle_alpha   90.00
_cell.angle_beta   90.00
_cell.angle_gamma   90.00
#
_symmetry.space_group_name_H-M   'P 1'
#
loop_
_entity.id
_entity.type
_entity.pdbx_description
1 polymer ?
#
loop_
_entity_poly.entity_id
_entity_poly.type
_entity_poly.pdbx_seq_one_letter_code
_entity_poly.pdbx_strand_id
1 'polypeptide(L)'
;MKPFMPKLVYFEPGTTPFEDRIEAARKVAGANFPLGFIVAPIYMHEGWEDGYRELFGRLFDALKDLTLLNLSFELIQHRFTKPAKKVIQQRYPNTKLEMDEEKRKYKWGRYGIGKYVYQKDDAVRLEETIRRYSYEYFPNAEIQYFT
;
A
#
# COMPACT_ATOMS: atom_id res chain seq x y z
N MET A 1 6.80 -13.25 -19.82
CA MET A 1 6.53 -12.81 -18.43
C MET A 1 5.07 -12.40 -18.37
N LYS A 2 4.24 -12.96 -17.47
CA LYS A 2 2.83 -12.53 -17.37
C LYS A 2 2.79 -11.08 -16.88
N PRO A 3 1.94 -10.21 -17.44
CA PRO A 3 1.82 -8.85 -16.93
C PRO A 3 1.35 -8.89 -15.47
N PHE A 4 2.08 -8.22 -14.60
CA PHE A 4 1.67 -7.96 -13.23
C PHE A 4 0.35 -7.19 -13.30
N MET A 5 -0.75 -7.84 -12.92
CA MET A 5 -2.03 -7.20 -12.68
C MET A 5 -2.28 -7.23 -11.17
N PRO A 6 -1.57 -6.40 -10.39
CA PRO A 6 -2.09 -6.08 -9.09
C PRO A 6 -3.44 -5.45 -9.34
N LYS A 7 -4.41 -5.73 -8.48
CA LYS A 7 -5.66 -4.96 -8.52
C LYS A 7 -5.42 -3.44 -8.36
N LEU A 8 -4.18 -2.97 -8.07
CA LEU A 8 -3.73 -1.57 -8.19
C LEU A 8 -4.09 -0.94 -9.55
N VAL A 9 -4.04 -1.67 -10.68
CA VAL A 9 -4.37 -1.10 -12.01
C VAL A 9 -5.82 -0.57 -12.05
N TYR A 10 -6.72 -1.10 -11.23
CA TYR A 10 -8.11 -0.62 -11.17
C TYR A 10 -8.28 0.72 -10.46
N PHE A 11 -7.33 1.15 -9.62
CA PHE A 11 -7.55 2.26 -8.68
C PHE A 11 -6.58 3.44 -8.83
N GLU A 12 -5.55 3.32 -9.68
CA GLU A 12 -4.57 4.39 -9.91
C GLU A 12 -4.47 4.83 -11.40
N PRO A 13 -5.59 5.09 -12.11
CA PRO A 13 -5.53 5.53 -13.49
C PRO A 13 -4.82 6.89 -13.60
N GLY A 14 -4.04 7.07 -14.66
CA GLY A 14 -3.29 8.31 -14.91
C GLY A 14 -2.03 8.49 -14.08
N THR A 15 -1.58 7.44 -13.38
CA THR A 15 -0.30 7.42 -12.65
C THR A 15 0.78 6.68 -13.42
N THR A 16 2.03 6.96 -13.07
CA THR A 16 3.20 6.23 -13.58
C THR A 16 3.09 4.73 -13.25
N PRO A 17 3.32 3.81 -14.21
CA PRO A 17 3.31 2.37 -13.98
C PRO A 17 4.28 1.92 -12.89
N PHE A 18 4.05 0.73 -12.34
CA PHE A 18 4.90 0.17 -11.29
C PHE A 18 6.38 0.06 -11.71
N GLU A 19 6.66 -0.49 -12.90
CA GLU A 19 8.04 -0.68 -13.38
C GLU A 19 8.83 0.64 -13.42
N ASP A 20 8.20 1.70 -13.91
CA ASP A 20 8.82 3.01 -14.02
C ASP A 20 9.08 3.63 -12.64
N ARG A 21 8.19 3.40 -11.65
CA ARG A 21 8.43 3.81 -10.26
C ARG A 21 9.62 3.08 -9.66
N ILE A 22 9.77 1.78 -9.96
CA ILE A 22 10.91 0.97 -9.53
C ILE A 22 12.22 1.42 -10.20
N GLU A 23 12.19 1.74 -11.49
CA GLU A 23 13.34 2.28 -12.19
C GLU A 23 13.79 3.62 -11.58
N ALA A 24 12.83 4.50 -11.27
CA ALA A 24 13.11 5.74 -10.56
C ALA A 24 13.73 5.48 -9.17
N ALA A 25 13.19 4.53 -8.41
CA ALA A 25 13.74 4.12 -7.11
C ALA A 25 15.20 3.62 -7.22
N ARG A 26 15.51 2.83 -8.26
CA ARG A 26 16.89 2.39 -8.54
C ARG A 26 17.82 3.57 -8.82
N LYS A 27 17.38 4.55 -9.60
CA LYS A 27 18.18 5.75 -9.92
C LYS A 27 18.52 6.56 -8.68
N VAL A 28 17.54 6.81 -7.80
CA VAL A 28 17.79 7.57 -6.56
C VAL A 28 18.67 6.80 -5.58
N ALA A 29 18.47 5.48 -5.44
CA ALA A 29 19.31 4.64 -4.60
C ALA A 29 20.75 4.56 -5.13
N GLY A 30 20.94 4.41 -6.45
CA GLY A 30 22.26 4.42 -7.08
C GLY A 30 22.98 5.77 -6.98
N ALA A 31 22.23 6.86 -6.79
CA ALA A 31 22.76 8.19 -6.48
C ALA A 31 22.97 8.41 -4.96
N ASN A 32 22.89 7.37 -4.13
CA ASN A 32 23.07 7.38 -2.68
C ASN A 32 22.08 8.27 -1.91
N PHE A 33 20.90 8.54 -2.46
CA PHE A 33 19.82 9.14 -1.68
C PHE A 33 19.20 8.10 -0.73
N PRO A 34 18.77 8.49 0.48
CA PRO A 34 17.92 7.65 1.32
C PRO A 34 16.67 7.22 0.54
N LEU A 35 16.39 5.93 0.55
CA LEU A 35 15.24 5.35 -0.13
C LEU A 35 14.22 4.86 0.91
N GLY A 36 12.94 5.14 0.66
CA GLY A 36 11.84 4.60 1.43
C GLY A 36 10.62 4.38 0.55
N PHE A 37 9.72 3.51 0.99
CA PHE A 37 8.47 3.20 0.28
C PHE A 37 7.27 3.38 1.19
N ILE A 38 6.22 3.97 0.62
CA ILE A 38 4.92 4.03 1.25
C ILE A 38 4.05 2.93 0.65
N VAL A 39 3.72 1.91 1.43
CA VAL A 39 2.78 0.87 1.02
C VAL A 39 1.37 1.36 1.38
N ALA A 40 0.72 1.99 0.39
CA ALA A 40 -0.58 2.64 0.59
C ALA A 40 -1.39 2.73 -0.72
N PRO A 41 -2.73 2.67 -0.63
CA PRO A 41 -3.50 2.19 0.52
C PRO A 41 -3.43 0.66 0.62
N ILE A 42 -3.07 0.12 1.79
CA ILE A 42 -3.17 -1.33 2.04
C ILE A 42 -4.65 -1.71 2.04
N TYR A 43 -5.04 -2.52 1.06
CA TYR A 43 -6.43 -2.81 0.74
C TYR A 43 -6.66 -4.33 0.59
N MET A 44 -7.58 -4.86 1.42
CA MET A 44 -8.02 -6.25 1.42
C MET A 44 -8.97 -6.54 0.24
N HIS A 45 -8.43 -6.59 -0.97
CA HIS A 45 -9.13 -7.19 -2.10
C HIS A 45 -9.05 -8.73 -2.03
N GLU A 46 -9.88 -9.43 -2.78
CA GLU A 46 -9.69 -10.87 -2.98
C GLU A 46 -8.29 -11.15 -3.54
N GLY A 47 -7.56 -12.07 -2.90
CA GLY A 47 -6.17 -12.42 -3.21
C GLY A 47 -5.13 -11.40 -2.71
N TRP A 48 -5.45 -10.54 -1.75
CA TRP A 48 -4.53 -9.49 -1.30
C TRP A 48 -3.21 -10.04 -0.75
N GLU A 49 -3.21 -11.11 0.04
CA GLU A 49 -1.99 -11.66 0.64
C GLU A 49 -0.95 -12.02 -0.43
N ASP A 50 -1.35 -12.80 -1.43
CA ASP A 50 -0.49 -13.17 -2.56
C ASP A 50 -0.06 -11.93 -3.36
N GLY A 51 -0.98 -10.98 -3.58
CA GLY A 51 -0.68 -9.74 -4.30
C GLY A 51 0.39 -8.89 -3.61
N TYR A 52 0.32 -8.75 -2.29
CA TYR A 52 1.36 -8.04 -1.54
C TYR A 52 2.66 -8.84 -1.45
N ARG A 53 2.59 -10.17 -1.34
CA ARG A 53 3.79 -11.02 -1.40
C ARG A 53 4.54 -10.83 -2.72
N GLU A 54 3.81 -10.85 -3.83
CA GLU A 54 4.37 -10.58 -5.16
C GLU A 54 4.95 -9.17 -5.23
N LEU A 55 4.26 -8.15 -4.71
CA LEU A 55 4.78 -6.77 -4.65
C LEU A 55 6.16 -6.70 -4.00
N PHE A 56 6.33 -7.29 -2.81
CA PHE A 56 7.61 -7.28 -2.09
C PHE A 56 8.67 -8.12 -2.82
N GLY A 57 8.30 -9.27 -3.39
CA GLY A 57 9.23 -10.09 -4.18
C GLY A 57 9.77 -9.37 -5.41
N ARG A 58 8.91 -8.67 -6.16
CA ARG A 58 9.32 -7.88 -7.32
C ARG A 58 10.16 -6.68 -6.92
N LEU A 59 9.80 -6.01 -5.83
CA LEU A 59 10.59 -4.91 -5.27
C LEU A 59 12.00 -5.39 -4.88
N PHE A 60 12.10 -6.56 -4.25
CA PHE A 60 13.36 -7.18 -3.88
C PHE A 60 14.20 -7.52 -5.11
N ASP A 61 13.62 -8.22 -6.09
CA ASP A 61 14.30 -8.60 -7.32
C ASP A 61 14.89 -7.39 -8.06
N ALA A 62 14.18 -6.27 -8.01
CA ALA A 62 14.60 -5.04 -8.65
C ALA A 62 15.54 -4.16 -7.81
N LEU A 63 15.85 -4.50 -6.56
CA LEU A 63 16.75 -3.71 -5.71
C LEU A 63 17.90 -4.52 -5.10
N LYS A 64 17.90 -5.85 -5.21
CA LYS A 64 18.85 -6.77 -4.54
C LYS A 64 20.32 -6.57 -4.90
N ASP A 65 20.62 -5.92 -6.02
CA ASP A 65 21.98 -5.59 -6.48
C ASP A 65 22.46 -4.21 -5.99
N LEU A 66 21.62 -3.44 -5.30
CA LEU A 66 21.94 -2.12 -4.76
C LEU A 66 22.24 -2.19 -3.26
N THR A 67 23.15 -1.33 -2.79
CA THR A 67 23.34 -1.12 -1.35
C THR A 67 22.26 -0.17 -0.84
N LEU A 68 21.30 -0.71 -0.09
CA LEU A 68 20.20 0.05 0.48
C LEU A 68 20.53 0.45 1.93
N LEU A 69 21.09 1.64 2.12
CA LEU A 69 21.34 2.19 3.45
C LEU A 69 20.03 2.72 4.04
N ASN A 70 19.63 2.21 5.20
CA ASN A 70 18.47 2.68 5.97
C ASN A 70 17.15 2.67 5.17
N LEU A 71 16.90 1.60 4.39
CA LEU A 71 15.61 1.43 3.70
C LEU A 71 14.47 1.49 4.71
N SER A 72 13.46 2.31 4.44
CA SER A 72 12.29 2.42 5.31
C SER A 72 10.97 2.12 4.60
N PHE A 73 9.99 1.67 5.38
CA PHE A 73 8.61 1.45 4.94
C PHE A 73 7.63 2.20 5.85
N GLU A 74 6.64 2.84 5.22
CA GLU A 74 5.47 3.42 5.87
C GLU A 74 4.22 2.66 5.42
N LEU A 75 3.44 2.15 6.38
CA LEU A 75 2.30 1.27 6.09
C LEU A 75 0.98 1.99 6.40
N ILE A 76 0.14 2.18 5.38
CA ILE A 76 -1.10 2.94 5.53
C ILE A 76 -2.27 2.10 5.03
N GLN A 77 -3.15 1.70 5.94
CA GLN A 77 -4.36 0.99 5.56
C GLN A 77 -5.34 1.91 4.83
N HIS A 78 -6.11 1.32 3.91
CA HIS A 78 -7.20 2.03 3.25
C HIS A 78 -8.17 2.63 4.29
N ARG A 79 -8.48 3.91 4.09
CA ARG A 79 -9.41 4.67 4.91
C ARG A 79 -10.23 5.61 4.04
N PHE A 80 -11.47 5.87 4.44
CA PHE A 80 -12.34 6.80 3.74
C PHE A 80 -13.25 7.54 4.71
N THR A 81 -13.83 8.66 4.26
CA THR A 81 -14.84 9.41 5.02
C THR A 81 -16.20 9.28 4.34
N LYS A 82 -17.28 9.52 5.08
CA LYS A 82 -18.65 9.48 4.52
C LYS A 82 -18.82 10.46 3.34
N PRO A 83 -18.29 11.69 3.37
CA PRO A 83 -18.30 12.57 2.21
C PRO A 83 -17.47 12.05 1.04
N ALA A 84 -16.27 11.49 1.30
CA ALA A 84 -15.40 10.96 0.25
C ALA A 84 -16.07 9.83 -0.53
N LYS A 85 -16.80 8.93 0.15
CA LYS A 85 -17.58 7.86 -0.49
C LYS A 85 -18.55 8.41 -1.54
N LYS A 86 -19.34 9.43 -1.18
CA LYS A 86 -20.30 10.08 -2.10
C LYS A 86 -19.59 10.69 -3.31
N VAL A 87 -18.50 11.42 -3.06
CA VAL A 87 -17.71 12.08 -4.12
C VAL A 87 -17.09 11.05 -5.07
N ILE A 88 -16.53 9.96 -4.54
CA ILE A 88 -15.91 8.90 -5.34
C ILE A 88 -16.96 8.21 -6.20
N GLN A 89 -18.13 7.87 -5.65
CA GLN A 89 -19.23 7.25 -6.42
C GLN A 89 -19.74 8.14 -7.55
N GLN A 90 -19.76 9.46 -7.36
CA GLN A 90 -20.14 10.41 -8.41
C GLN A 90 -19.07 10.53 -9.50
N ARG A 91 -17.79 10.62 -9.13
CA ARG A 91 -16.68 10.84 -10.07
C ARG A 91 -16.24 9.57 -10.81
N TYR A 92 -16.38 8.42 -10.15
CA TYR A 92 -16.01 7.11 -10.67
C TYR A 92 -17.19 6.14 -10.53
N PRO A 93 -18.27 6.29 -11.32
CA PRO A 93 -19.49 5.49 -11.18
C PRO A 93 -19.26 3.98 -11.31
N ASN A 94 -18.25 3.58 -12.07
CA ASN A 94 -17.89 2.18 -12.30
C ASN A 94 -16.73 1.69 -11.42
N THR A 95 -16.41 2.41 -10.34
CA THR A 95 -15.34 2.01 -9.41
C THR A 95 -15.65 0.67 -8.75
N LYS A 96 -14.65 -0.19 -8.64
CA LYS A 96 -14.70 -1.43 -7.85
C LYS A 96 -14.24 -1.23 -6.40
N LEU A 97 -14.03 0.01 -5.97
CA LEU A 97 -13.53 0.34 -4.64
C LEU A 97 -14.64 0.12 -3.60
N GLU A 98 -14.44 -0.85 -2.71
CA GLU A 98 -15.40 -1.18 -1.65
C GLU A 98 -15.27 -0.21 -0.48
N MET A 99 -16.34 0.55 -0.27
CA MET A 99 -16.50 1.52 0.81
C MET A 99 -17.76 1.22 1.63
N ASP A 100 -17.99 -0.06 1.91
CA ASP A 100 -19.04 -0.49 2.83
C ASP A 100 -18.68 -0.07 4.26
N GLU A 101 -19.57 0.70 4.89
CA GLU A 101 -19.36 1.26 6.22
C GLU A 101 -19.59 0.21 7.31
N GLU A 102 -20.45 -0.79 7.06
CA GLU A 102 -20.79 -1.84 8.03
C GLU A 102 -19.62 -2.80 8.27
N LYS A 103 -18.77 -2.98 7.26
CA LYS A 103 -17.54 -3.79 7.35
C LYS A 103 -16.35 -3.02 7.94
N ARG A 104 -16.56 -1.80 8.46
CA ARG A 104 -15.49 -0.89 8.87
C ARG A 104 -15.70 -0.39 10.28
N LYS A 105 -14.58 -0.04 10.93
CA LYS A 105 -14.58 0.68 12.20
C LYS A 105 -14.54 2.18 11.95
N TYR A 106 -15.49 2.91 12.50
CA TYR A 106 -15.42 4.38 12.49
C TYR A 106 -14.48 4.89 13.60
N LYS A 107 -13.48 5.67 13.23
CA LYS A 107 -12.57 6.39 14.14
C LYS A 107 -12.92 7.87 14.12
N TRP A 108 -13.33 8.40 15.28
CA TRP A 108 -13.60 9.82 15.46
C TRP A 108 -12.35 10.68 15.25
N GLY A 109 -12.51 11.78 14.52
CA GLY A 109 -11.48 12.80 14.40
C GLY A 109 -11.40 13.63 15.69
N ARG A 110 -10.20 14.07 16.08
CA ARG A 110 -10.00 14.87 17.30
C ARG A 110 -10.67 16.25 17.22
N TYR A 111 -10.67 16.86 16.02
CA TYR A 111 -11.14 18.24 15.79
C TYR A 111 -12.08 18.36 14.58
N GLY A 112 -12.47 17.24 13.98
CA GLY A 112 -13.21 17.24 12.71
C GLY A 112 -13.88 15.91 12.43
N ILE A 113 -14.20 15.65 11.16
CA ILE A 113 -14.89 14.43 10.77
C ILE A 113 -14.02 13.18 11.01
N GLY A 114 -14.69 12.10 11.40
CA GLY A 114 -14.04 10.80 11.53
C GLY A 114 -13.83 10.12 10.18
N LYS A 115 -13.25 8.92 10.25
CA LYS A 115 -12.91 8.10 9.09
C LYS A 115 -13.19 6.63 9.37
N TYR A 116 -13.54 5.89 8.34
CA TYR A 116 -13.70 4.44 8.35
C TYR A 116 -12.36 3.79 8.05
N VAL A 117 -11.97 2.84 8.90
CA VAL A 117 -10.77 1.99 8.78
C VAL A 117 -11.18 0.52 8.90
N TYR A 118 -10.27 -0.43 8.65
CA TYR A 118 -10.59 -1.84 8.87
C TYR A 118 -10.97 -2.11 10.35
N GLN A 119 -11.71 -3.20 10.56
CA GLN A 119 -11.95 -3.69 11.92
C GLN A 119 -10.62 -4.05 12.59
N LYS A 120 -10.63 -4.14 13.92
CA LYS A 120 -9.39 -4.32 14.69
C LYS A 120 -8.61 -5.57 14.21
N ASP A 121 -9.30 -6.69 14.07
CA ASP A 121 -8.66 -7.97 13.74
C ASP A 121 -8.14 -7.98 12.30
N ASP A 122 -8.88 -7.39 11.37
CA ASP A 122 -8.44 -7.20 9.99
C ASP A 122 -7.22 -6.27 9.89
N ALA A 123 -7.21 -5.17 10.66
CA ALA A 123 -6.07 -4.25 10.68
C ALA A 123 -4.80 -4.91 11.25
N VAL A 124 -4.94 -5.73 12.31
CA VAL A 124 -3.83 -6.53 12.85
C VAL A 124 -3.34 -7.53 11.82
N ARG A 125 -4.25 -8.27 11.16
CA ARG A 125 -3.89 -9.23 10.10
C ARG A 125 -3.15 -8.56 8.95
N LEU A 126 -3.60 -7.38 8.52
CA LEU A 126 -2.91 -6.57 7.52
C LEU A 126 -1.49 -6.21 7.98
N GLU A 127 -1.37 -5.62 9.16
CA GLU A 127 -0.08 -5.19 9.70
C GLU A 127 0.90 -6.35 9.81
N GLU A 128 0.52 -7.45 10.46
CA GLU A 128 1.37 -8.62 10.67
C GLU A 128 1.81 -9.25 9.33
N THR A 129 0.89 -9.35 8.37
CA THR A 129 1.17 -9.93 7.05
C THR A 129 2.18 -9.09 6.27
N ILE A 130 1.97 -7.77 6.22
CA ILE A 130 2.86 -6.86 5.49
C ILE A 130 4.22 -6.74 6.18
N ARG A 131 4.26 -6.70 7.52
CA ARG A 131 5.50 -6.76 8.29
C ARG A 131 6.28 -8.03 7.99
N ARG A 132 5.62 -9.19 7.97
CA ARG A 132 6.24 -10.48 7.62
C ARG A 132 6.89 -10.44 6.24
N TYR A 133 6.21 -9.95 5.21
CA TYR A 133 6.80 -9.83 3.87
C TYR A 133 7.97 -8.84 3.84
N SER A 134 7.84 -7.69 4.51
CA SER A 134 8.95 -6.76 4.64
C SER A 134 10.17 -7.42 5.27
N TYR A 135 10.03 -8.18 6.35
CA TYR A 135 11.16 -8.87 6.99
C TYR A 135 11.73 -10.02 6.15
N GLU A 136 10.87 -10.74 5.42
CA GLU A 136 11.30 -11.83 4.54
C GLU A 136 12.19 -11.32 3.39
N TYR A 137 11.81 -10.21 2.77
CA TYR A 137 12.50 -9.67 1.61
C TYR A 137 13.56 -8.59 1.95
N PHE A 138 13.33 -7.83 3.01
CA PHE A 138 14.18 -6.71 3.44
C PHE A 138 14.45 -6.79 4.95
N PRO A 139 15.26 -7.75 5.41
CA PRO A 139 15.44 -8.02 6.84
C PRO A 139 16.01 -6.84 7.65
N ASN A 140 16.72 -5.93 6.98
CA ASN A 140 17.32 -4.75 7.60
C ASN A 140 16.49 -3.46 7.42
N ALA A 141 15.32 -3.54 6.78
CA ALA A 141 14.50 -2.36 6.58
C ALA A 141 13.75 -1.96 7.86
N GLU A 142 13.62 -0.65 8.07
CA GLU A 142 12.86 -0.10 9.16
C GLU A 142 11.39 0.07 8.76
N ILE A 143 10.47 -0.41 9.58
CA ILE A 143 9.04 -0.10 9.42
C ILE A 143 8.71 1.02 10.40
N GLN A 144 8.55 2.24 9.87
CA GLN A 144 8.39 3.44 10.69
C GLN A 144 7.05 3.43 11.45
N TYR A 145 5.96 3.08 10.78
CA TYR A 145 4.64 2.98 11.40
C TYR A 145 3.63 2.18 10.56
N PHE A 146 2.54 1.78 11.21
CA PHE A 146 1.30 1.29 10.58
C PHE A 146 0.11 2.13 11.05
N THR A 147 -0.75 2.60 10.14
CA THR A 147 -1.90 3.46 10.51
C THR A 147 -3.14 3.35 9.63
#